data_AF-A0A1D7VLS7-F1
#
_entry.id   AF-A0A1D7VLS7-F1
#
_cell.length_a   1.000
_cell.length_b   1.000
_cell.length_c   1.000
_cell.angle_alpha   90.00
_cell.angle_beta   90.00
_cell.angle_gamma   90.00
#
_symmetry.space_group_name_H-M   'P 1'
#
loop_
_entity.id
_entity.type
_entity.pdbx_description
1 polymer ?
#
loop_
_entity_poly.entity_id
_entity_poly.type
_entity_poly.pdbx_seq_one_letter_code
_entity_poly.pdbx_strand_id
1 'polypeptide(L)'
;MLRVHCTAEDLLRVTVADRPAPLVELGLALEMLQRRDAHPVFGPWRQRVARTLPRSARPMVQLVSPLGAGPLFLDPPSHDLEEGLDQILSTARARARAELRRMCALDRPLTPWVRQLADGDRDAWQVLAQAVRAGHASVIAGAWPRIRAGFHAEVAWRSRILARQGLHATLTGLAPSIRWRGMTLEAAFPRDLDLTLHGHGIVLQPSLFWADHLLAAPQDDGRLLLIYPAVTPLPLRNTAPPDDPLAALVGSTRALALRLLVRQHTTAGLARELAVSAAAASMQAKILREAGLIVSRRDGKAVWHWCTPLGLDLLVHGSA
;
A
#
# COMPACT_ATOMS: atom_id res chain seq x y z
N MET A 1 -6.22 2.48 19.61
CA MET A 1 -7.42 2.85 18.83
C MET A 1 -7.21 4.22 18.20
N LEU A 2 -7.49 4.39 16.91
CA LEU A 2 -7.54 5.69 16.26
C LEU A 2 -8.96 6.27 16.37
N ARG A 3 -9.08 7.54 16.77
CA ARG A 3 -10.30 8.35 16.70
C ARG A 3 -10.00 9.63 15.95
N VAL A 4 -10.78 9.91 14.91
CA VAL A 4 -10.71 11.15 14.14
C VAL A 4 -12.05 11.85 14.24
N HIS A 5 -12.11 12.94 14.99
CA HIS A 5 -13.26 13.80 15.13
C HIS A 5 -13.33 14.76 13.94
N CYS A 6 -14.38 14.63 13.14
CA CYS A 6 -14.60 15.43 11.93
C CYS A 6 -15.72 16.46 12.16
N THR A 7 -15.59 17.62 11.53
CA THR A 7 -16.70 18.55 11.29
C THR A 7 -17.38 18.24 9.96
N ALA A 8 -18.53 18.87 9.69
CA ALA A 8 -19.19 18.70 8.39
C ALA A 8 -18.32 19.25 7.24
N GLU A 9 -17.56 20.31 7.51
CA GLU A 9 -16.63 20.91 6.54
C GLU A 9 -15.50 19.93 6.18
N ASP A 10 -14.97 19.19 7.16
CA ASP A 10 -13.97 18.15 6.88
C ASP A 10 -14.49 17.09 5.91
N LEU A 11 -15.76 16.70 6.07
CA LEU A 11 -16.40 15.69 5.23
C LEU A 11 -16.64 16.17 3.80
N LEU A 12 -16.91 17.46 3.62
CA LEU A 12 -17.01 18.09 2.29
C LEU A 12 -15.65 18.19 1.60
N ARG A 13 -14.56 18.11 2.35
CA ARG A 13 -13.18 18.19 1.87
C ARG A 13 -12.47 16.82 1.86
N VAL A 14 -13.21 15.72 1.85
CA VAL A 14 -12.62 14.39 1.63
C VAL A 14 -12.29 14.22 0.17
N THR A 15 -11.01 14.04 -0.12
CA THR A 15 -10.50 13.78 -1.47
C THR A 15 -9.71 12.47 -1.51
N VAL A 16 -9.48 11.97 -2.71
CA VAL A 16 -8.56 10.86 -2.95
C VAL A 16 -7.32 11.47 -3.61
N ALA A 17 -6.13 11.04 -3.18
CA ALA A 17 -4.90 11.41 -3.86
C ALA A 17 -4.99 11.04 -5.35
N ASP A 18 -4.40 11.87 -6.21
CA ASP A 18 -4.45 11.70 -7.66
C ASP A 18 -3.31 10.83 -8.21
N ARG A 19 -2.30 10.53 -7.38
CA ARG A 19 -1.15 9.66 -7.70
C ARG A 19 -0.59 8.95 -6.46
N PRO A 20 0.08 7.81 -6.62
CA PRO A 20 0.84 7.20 -5.52
C PRO A 20 2.05 8.09 -5.16
N ALA A 21 2.39 8.16 -3.89
CA ALA A 21 3.55 8.91 -3.40
C ALA A 21 4.78 7.97 -3.25
N PRO A 22 5.90 8.23 -3.96
CA PRO A 22 7.04 7.30 -3.98
C PRO A 22 7.66 7.03 -2.60
N LEU A 23 7.80 8.06 -1.77
CA LEU A 23 8.43 7.94 -0.46
C LEU A 23 7.51 7.28 0.58
N VAL A 24 6.20 7.51 0.48
CA VAL A 24 5.19 6.76 1.25
C VAL A 24 5.27 5.27 0.91
N GLU A 25 5.26 4.90 -0.37
CA GLU A 25 5.37 3.49 -0.77
C GLU A 25 6.73 2.88 -0.36
N LEU A 26 7.82 3.66 -0.40
CA LEU A 26 9.14 3.21 0.09
C LEU A 26 9.13 2.94 1.59
N GLY A 27 8.59 3.86 2.41
CA GLY A 27 8.49 3.68 3.86
C GLY A 27 7.70 2.42 4.22
N LEU A 28 6.51 2.27 3.62
CA LEU A 28 5.62 1.12 3.85
C LEU A 28 6.24 -0.20 3.35
N ALA A 29 6.96 -0.18 2.24
CA ALA A 29 7.71 -1.34 1.79
C ALA A 29 8.80 -1.72 2.82
N LEU A 30 9.60 -0.77 3.29
CA LEU A 30 10.65 -1.06 4.29
C LEU A 30 10.08 -1.52 5.64
N GLU A 31 8.88 -1.07 5.99
CA GLU A 31 8.13 -1.60 7.11
C GLU A 31 7.73 -3.07 6.88
N MET A 32 7.08 -3.37 5.75
CA MET A 32 6.71 -4.74 5.39
C MET A 32 7.89 -5.68 5.28
N LEU A 33 9.06 -5.19 4.86
CA LEU A 33 10.29 -5.96 4.81
C LEU A 33 10.65 -6.51 6.21
N GLN A 34 10.50 -5.69 7.24
CA GLN A 34 10.87 -6.00 8.61
C GLN A 34 9.82 -6.84 9.34
N ARG A 35 8.55 -6.73 8.96
CA ARG A 35 7.44 -7.44 9.62
C ARG A 35 7.48 -8.94 9.38
N ARG A 36 7.40 -9.72 10.46
CA ARG A 36 7.42 -11.19 10.42
C ARG A 36 6.03 -11.80 10.36
N ASP A 37 5.04 -11.04 10.80
CA ASP A 37 3.60 -11.30 10.78
C ASP A 37 2.92 -10.80 9.49
N ALA A 38 3.69 -10.19 8.58
CA ALA A 38 3.16 -9.61 7.35
C ALA A 38 2.38 -10.65 6.52
N HIS A 39 1.32 -10.16 5.85
CA HIS A 39 0.45 -10.98 5.02
C HIS A 39 1.26 -11.92 4.09
N PRO A 40 0.94 -13.23 3.99
CA PRO A 40 1.76 -14.22 3.27
C PRO A 40 2.13 -13.84 1.83
N VAL A 41 1.28 -13.03 1.18
CA VAL A 41 1.51 -12.46 -0.16
C VAL A 41 2.85 -11.71 -0.30
N PHE A 42 3.39 -11.15 0.79
CA PHE A 42 4.68 -10.45 0.78
C PHE A 42 5.88 -11.36 1.02
N GLY A 43 5.71 -12.61 1.45
CA GLY A 43 6.81 -13.52 1.82
C GLY A 43 7.91 -13.64 0.76
N PRO A 44 7.60 -14.03 -0.49
CA PRO A 44 8.59 -14.15 -1.57
C PRO A 44 9.25 -12.81 -1.93
N TRP A 45 8.50 -11.71 -1.87
CA TRP A 45 9.04 -10.37 -2.10
C TRP A 45 10.03 -9.98 -0.99
N ARG A 46 9.67 -10.20 0.28
CA ARG A 46 10.54 -9.92 1.43
C ARG A 46 11.85 -10.69 1.34
N GLN A 47 11.79 -11.98 1.01
CA GLN A 47 12.99 -12.81 0.85
C GLN A 47 13.90 -12.29 -0.27
N ARG A 48 13.32 -11.87 -1.40
CA ARG A 48 14.06 -11.29 -2.52
C ARG A 48 14.74 -9.98 -2.12
N VAL A 49 13.96 -9.03 -1.60
CA VAL A 49 14.47 -7.70 -1.21
C VAL A 49 15.50 -7.82 -0.09
N ALA A 50 15.30 -8.68 0.91
CA ALA A 50 16.28 -8.90 1.97
C ALA A 50 17.65 -9.38 1.44
N ARG A 51 17.67 -10.14 0.33
CA ARG A 51 18.91 -10.60 -0.33
C ARG A 51 19.53 -9.55 -1.23
N THR A 52 18.74 -8.69 -1.85
CA THR A 52 19.20 -7.74 -2.88
C THR A 52 19.34 -6.30 -2.39
N LEU A 53 18.88 -5.98 -1.17
CA LEU A 53 18.93 -4.61 -0.64
C LEU A 53 20.39 -4.13 -0.52
N PRO A 54 20.78 -3.07 -1.26
CA PRO A 54 22.15 -2.59 -1.25
C PRO A 54 22.53 -2.04 0.12
N ARG A 55 23.82 -2.11 0.47
CA ARG A 55 24.34 -1.59 1.74
C ARG A 55 24.01 -0.12 1.94
N SER A 56 24.03 0.67 0.86
CA SER A 56 23.68 2.09 0.88
C SER A 56 22.23 2.36 1.27
N ALA A 57 21.28 1.44 1.06
CA ALA A 57 19.88 1.60 1.46
C ALA A 57 19.60 1.18 2.91
N ARG A 58 20.52 0.46 3.56
CA ARG A 58 20.34 -0.05 4.94
C ARG A 58 20.10 1.02 6.01
N PRO A 59 20.64 2.25 5.93
CA PRO A 59 20.31 3.30 6.89
C PRO A 59 18.81 3.55 7.03
N MET A 60 18.03 3.47 5.94
CA MET A 60 16.57 3.63 5.99
C MET A 60 15.87 2.60 6.89
N VAL A 61 16.38 1.36 6.95
CA VAL A 61 15.83 0.30 7.81
C VAL A 61 15.99 0.65 9.30
N GLN A 62 17.00 1.46 9.66
CA GLN A 62 17.17 1.94 11.04
C GLN A 62 16.11 3.00 11.42
N LEU A 63 15.51 3.67 10.42
CA LEU A 63 14.56 4.77 10.61
C LEU A 63 13.09 4.37 10.44
N VAL A 64 12.82 3.14 10.03
CA VAL A 64 11.46 2.63 9.85
C VAL A 64 11.21 1.50 10.85
N SER A 65 10.16 1.63 11.67
CA SER A 65 9.72 0.58 12.58
C SER A 65 8.78 -0.41 11.88
N PRO A 66 8.86 -1.73 12.15
CA PRO A 66 7.85 -2.72 11.77
C PRO A 66 6.50 -2.54 12.48
N LEU A 67 6.37 -1.58 13.41
CA LEU A 67 5.14 -1.28 14.15
C LEU A 67 4.37 -0.08 13.57
N GLY A 68 4.68 0.38 12.35
CA GLY A 68 4.01 1.54 11.74
C GLY A 68 4.49 2.88 12.27
N ALA A 69 5.71 2.93 12.82
CA ALA A 69 6.24 4.11 13.51
C ALA A 69 7.58 4.57 12.91
N GLY A 70 7.51 5.35 11.82
CA GLY A 70 8.64 6.11 11.28
C GLY A 70 8.53 7.61 11.59
N PRO A 71 9.62 8.39 11.42
CA PRO A 71 9.54 9.84 11.29
C PRO A 71 8.72 10.20 10.04
N LEU A 72 7.67 11.01 10.22
CA LEU A 72 6.77 11.47 9.16
C LEU A 72 7.48 12.36 8.13
N PHE A 73 8.61 12.96 8.50
CA PHE A 73 9.39 13.76 7.54
C PHE A 73 10.09 12.89 6.47
N LEU A 74 10.17 11.56 6.64
CA LEU A 74 10.85 10.66 5.69
C LEU A 74 9.97 10.17 4.54
N ASP A 75 8.66 10.29 4.67
CA ASP A 75 7.69 9.82 3.71
C ASP A 75 6.70 10.91 3.30
N PRO A 76 7.18 12.12 2.92
CA PRO A 76 6.27 13.18 2.54
C PRO A 76 5.49 12.77 1.28
N PRO A 77 4.20 13.14 1.18
CA PRO A 77 3.39 12.85 0.00
C PRO A 77 3.80 13.76 -1.16
N SER A 78 4.82 13.35 -1.90
CA SER A 78 5.37 14.07 -3.06
C SER A 78 4.89 13.48 -4.40
N HIS A 79 5.00 14.27 -5.47
CA HIS A 79 4.68 13.83 -6.83
C HIS A 79 5.71 12.84 -7.38
N ASP A 80 6.99 13.09 -7.09
CA ASP A 80 8.09 12.24 -7.49
C ASP A 80 9.16 12.11 -6.38
N LEU A 81 10.19 11.32 -6.67
CA LEU A 81 11.27 11.02 -5.73
C LEU A 81 12.09 12.27 -5.38
N GLU A 82 12.42 13.10 -6.36
CA GLU A 82 13.36 14.22 -6.15
C GLU A 82 12.66 15.34 -5.39
N GLU A 83 11.40 15.65 -5.71
CA GLU A 83 10.60 16.58 -4.92
C GLU A 83 10.47 16.12 -3.46
N GLY A 84 10.17 14.84 -3.25
CA GLY A 84 10.06 14.28 -1.90
C GLY A 84 11.38 14.31 -1.15
N LEU A 85 12.49 14.08 -1.86
CA LEU A 85 13.82 14.15 -1.27
C LEU A 85 14.19 15.59 -0.90
N ASP A 86 13.84 16.58 -1.72
CA ASP A 86 13.99 17.99 -1.39
C ASP A 86 13.17 18.37 -0.15
N GLN A 87 11.96 17.83 0.00
CA GLN A 87 11.14 17.99 1.21
C GLN A 87 11.79 17.35 2.45
N ILE A 88 12.37 16.14 2.32
CA ILE A 88 13.17 15.54 3.39
C ILE A 88 14.31 16.49 3.77
N LEU A 89 15.13 16.89 2.80
CA LEU A 89 16.35 17.68 3.03
C LEU A 89 16.07 19.11 3.53
N SER A 90 14.88 19.65 3.27
CA SER A 90 14.44 20.95 3.78
C SER A 90 13.75 20.87 5.15
N THR A 91 13.59 19.68 5.72
CA THR A 91 12.97 19.50 7.04
C THR A 91 13.69 20.29 8.12
N ALA A 92 12.94 21.09 8.88
CA ALA A 92 13.48 21.85 9.99
C ALA A 92 14.17 20.93 11.01
N ARG A 93 15.41 21.26 11.41
CA ARG A 93 16.21 20.45 12.36
C ARG A 93 15.46 20.09 13.64
N ALA A 94 14.69 21.03 14.17
CA ALA A 94 13.87 20.82 15.36
C ALA A 94 12.81 19.72 15.16
N ARG A 95 12.14 19.71 13.99
CA ARG A 95 11.16 18.68 13.61
C ARG A 95 11.86 17.33 13.47
N ALA A 96 12.90 17.24 12.62
CA ALA A 96 13.63 15.98 12.42
C ALA A 96 14.11 15.37 13.75
N ARG A 97 14.70 16.20 14.63
CA ARG A 97 15.14 15.78 15.97
C ARG A 97 13.99 15.26 16.83
N ALA A 98 12.85 15.96 16.87
CA ALA A 98 11.70 15.56 17.66
C ALA A 98 11.12 14.22 17.16
N GLU A 99 10.99 14.07 15.85
CA GLU A 99 10.44 12.85 15.25
C GLU A 99 11.38 11.64 15.40
N LEU A 100 12.70 11.83 15.24
CA LEU A 100 13.70 10.77 15.48
C LEU A 100 13.72 10.33 16.94
N ARG A 101 13.62 11.27 17.90
CA ARG A 101 13.52 10.95 19.33
C ARG A 101 12.27 10.14 19.63
N ARG A 102 11.12 10.53 19.08
CA ARG A 102 9.85 9.80 19.24
C ARG A 102 9.94 8.39 18.70
N MET A 103 10.51 8.22 17.51
CA MET A 103 10.76 6.91 16.91
C MET A 103 11.68 6.04 17.80
N CYS A 104 12.79 6.59 18.28
CA CYS A 104 13.70 5.85 19.16
C CYS A 104 13.05 5.45 20.50
N ALA A 105 12.20 6.31 21.05
CA ALA A 105 11.47 6.01 22.28
C ALA A 105 10.44 4.87 22.12
N LEU A 106 10.00 4.58 20.89
CA LEU A 106 9.07 3.49 20.62
C LEU A 106 9.80 2.14 20.53
N ASP A 107 10.70 1.97 19.55
CA ASP A 107 11.34 0.67 19.32
C ASP A 107 12.69 0.70 18.56
N ARG A 108 13.21 1.88 18.19
CA ARG A 108 14.45 1.99 17.40
C ARG A 108 15.66 2.36 18.28
N PRO A 109 16.83 1.73 18.10
CA PRO A 109 18.03 2.12 18.84
C PRO A 109 18.53 3.50 18.41
N LEU A 110 19.03 4.29 19.38
CA LEU A 110 19.73 5.53 19.10
C LEU A 110 21.18 5.23 18.67
N THR A 111 21.37 4.90 17.38
CA THR A 111 22.69 4.63 16.82
C THR A 111 23.52 5.91 16.67
N PRO A 112 24.86 5.83 16.53
CA PRO A 112 25.69 7.02 16.30
C PRO A 112 25.23 7.85 15.10
N TRP A 113 24.85 7.20 14.00
CA TRP A 113 24.34 7.87 12.80
C TRP A 113 22.98 8.55 13.05
N VAL A 114 22.05 7.91 13.77
CA VAL A 114 20.75 8.54 14.12
C VAL A 114 20.96 9.77 15.01
N ARG A 115 21.93 9.73 15.92
CA ARG A 115 22.30 10.88 16.75
C ARG A 115 22.83 12.05 15.90
N GLN A 116 23.77 11.77 15.00
CA GLN A 116 24.30 12.78 14.06
C GLN A 116 23.19 13.39 13.19
N LEU A 117 22.27 12.57 12.69
CA LEU A 117 21.12 13.03 11.91
C LEU A 117 20.22 13.97 12.74
N ALA A 118 19.93 13.60 14.00
CA ALA A 118 19.16 14.42 14.93
C ALA A 118 19.87 15.72 15.35
N ASP A 119 21.20 15.77 15.23
CA ASP A 119 22.00 16.98 15.48
C ASP A 119 22.20 17.85 14.24
N GLY A 120 21.70 17.40 13.09
CA GLY A 120 21.76 18.17 11.84
C GLY A 120 23.12 18.10 11.14
N ASP A 121 23.89 17.03 11.40
CA ASP A 121 25.19 16.79 10.76
C ASP A 121 25.07 16.60 9.25
N ARG A 122 25.85 17.35 8.47
CA ARG A 122 25.72 17.40 7.01
C ARG A 122 25.95 16.04 6.36
N ASP A 123 26.96 15.29 6.83
CA ASP A 123 27.33 14.01 6.23
C ASP A 123 26.28 12.95 6.56
N ALA A 124 25.72 12.96 7.76
CA ALA A 124 24.61 12.08 8.12
C ALA A 124 23.37 12.32 7.24
N TRP A 125 23.05 13.57 6.91
CA TRP A 125 21.97 13.94 6.00
C TRP A 125 22.27 13.55 4.53
N GLN A 126 23.52 13.60 4.09
CA GLN A 126 23.92 13.09 2.77
C GLN A 126 23.78 11.56 2.69
N VAL A 127 24.16 10.84 3.75
CA VAL A 127 23.95 9.39 3.86
C VAL A 127 22.46 9.06 3.80
N LEU A 128 21.60 9.84 4.46
CA LEU A 128 20.15 9.68 4.36
C LEU A 128 19.68 9.83 2.91
N ALA A 129 20.08 10.89 2.21
CA ALA A 129 19.68 11.11 0.82
C ALA A 129 20.13 9.97 -0.11
N GLN A 130 21.36 9.48 0.07
CA GLN A 130 21.85 8.34 -0.68
C GLN A 130 21.05 7.06 -0.37
N ALA A 131 20.68 6.86 0.90
CA ALA A 131 19.91 5.71 1.33
C ALA A 131 18.48 5.73 0.78
N VAL A 132 17.84 6.89 0.74
CA VAL A 132 16.52 7.08 0.11
C VAL A 132 16.57 6.73 -1.37
N ARG A 133 17.53 7.29 -2.13
CA ARG A 133 17.68 7.00 -3.57
C ARG A 133 17.97 5.52 -3.82
N ALA A 134 18.89 4.92 -3.05
CA ALA A 134 19.23 3.51 -3.17
C ALA A 134 18.06 2.58 -2.81
N GLY A 135 17.29 2.94 -1.77
CA GLY A 135 16.08 2.23 -1.36
C GLY A 135 15.01 2.29 -2.46
N HIS A 136 14.71 3.49 -2.95
CA HIS A 136 13.76 3.67 -4.05
C HIS A 136 14.17 2.87 -5.30
N ALA A 137 15.43 3.00 -5.74
CA ALA A 137 15.93 2.30 -6.92
C ALA A 137 15.84 0.77 -6.81
N SER A 138 16.13 0.21 -5.63
CA SER A 138 16.16 -1.24 -5.42
C SER A 138 14.80 -1.86 -5.07
N VAL A 139 13.89 -1.10 -4.43
CA VAL A 139 12.62 -1.63 -3.91
C VAL A 139 11.42 -1.17 -4.75
N ILE A 140 11.40 0.08 -5.18
CA ILE A 140 10.22 0.74 -5.75
C ILE A 140 10.31 0.86 -7.27
N ALA A 141 11.45 1.29 -7.82
CA ALA A 141 11.57 1.68 -9.23
C ALA A 141 11.09 0.61 -10.21
N GLY A 142 11.49 -0.66 -10.02
CA GLY A 142 11.07 -1.76 -10.89
C GLY A 142 9.58 -2.12 -10.78
N ALA A 143 8.94 -1.80 -9.65
CA ALA A 143 7.51 -2.03 -9.43
C ALA A 143 6.65 -0.81 -9.79
N TRP A 144 7.25 0.37 -10.02
CA TRP A 144 6.55 1.65 -10.15
C TRP A 144 5.41 1.68 -11.20
N PRO A 145 5.58 1.13 -12.43
CA PRO A 145 4.48 1.08 -13.38
C PRO A 145 3.26 0.29 -12.87
N ARG A 146 3.51 -0.78 -12.10
CA ARG A 146 2.44 -1.60 -11.50
C ARG A 146 1.78 -0.91 -10.32
N ILE A 147 2.55 -0.20 -9.49
CA ILE A 147 2.03 0.60 -8.38
C ILE A 147 1.08 1.67 -8.95
N ARG A 148 1.51 2.43 -9.95
CA ARG A 148 0.67 3.43 -10.62
C ARG A 148 -0.62 2.83 -11.19
N ALA A 149 -0.52 1.71 -11.91
CA ALA A 149 -1.70 1.05 -12.47
C ALA A 149 -2.66 0.54 -11.38
N GLY A 150 -2.13 -0.06 -10.30
CA GLY A 150 -2.90 -0.54 -9.16
C GLY A 150 -3.58 0.61 -8.41
N PHE A 151 -2.84 1.70 -8.20
CA PHE A 151 -3.33 2.93 -7.57
C PHE A 151 -4.52 3.50 -8.35
N HIS A 152 -4.37 3.73 -9.66
CA HIS A 152 -5.47 4.28 -10.46
C HIS A 152 -6.69 3.36 -10.51
N ALA A 153 -6.49 2.03 -10.50
CA ALA A 153 -7.60 1.08 -10.42
C ALA A 153 -8.34 1.15 -9.07
N GLU A 154 -7.60 1.25 -7.97
CA GLU A 154 -8.17 1.43 -6.62
C GLU A 154 -8.92 2.76 -6.50
N VAL A 155 -8.34 3.87 -6.97
CA VAL A 155 -9.00 5.18 -7.02
C VAL A 155 -10.29 5.11 -7.84
N ALA A 156 -10.26 4.53 -9.05
CA ALA A 156 -11.45 4.37 -9.88
C ALA A 156 -12.53 3.48 -9.22
N TRP A 157 -12.14 2.48 -8.43
CA TRP A 157 -13.07 1.69 -7.63
C TRP A 157 -13.67 2.49 -6.48
N ARG A 158 -12.83 3.21 -5.73
CA ARG A 158 -13.25 4.03 -4.59
C ARG A 158 -14.15 5.18 -5.01
N SER A 159 -13.87 5.84 -6.13
CA SER A 159 -14.73 6.87 -6.72
C SER A 159 -16.11 6.33 -7.11
N ARG A 160 -16.20 5.08 -7.60
CA ARG A 160 -17.49 4.43 -7.88
C ARG A 160 -18.29 4.15 -6.60
N ILE A 161 -17.62 3.75 -5.51
CA ILE A 161 -18.28 3.58 -4.20
C ILE A 161 -18.79 4.92 -3.71
N LEU A 162 -17.96 5.97 -3.74
CA LEU A 162 -18.35 7.30 -3.32
C LEU A 162 -19.57 7.80 -4.09
N ALA A 163 -19.55 7.67 -5.42
CA ALA A 163 -20.65 8.11 -6.27
C ALA A 163 -21.96 7.31 -6.08
N ARG A 164 -21.87 6.01 -5.79
CA ARG A 164 -23.05 5.12 -5.71
C ARG A 164 -23.57 4.88 -4.28
N GLN A 165 -22.71 4.98 -3.28
CA GLN A 165 -22.98 4.59 -1.89
C GLN A 165 -22.65 5.69 -0.88
N GLY A 166 -22.07 6.80 -1.33
CA GLY A 166 -21.77 7.96 -0.49
C GLY A 166 -20.51 7.81 0.35
N LEU A 167 -20.17 8.90 1.04
CA LEU A 167 -18.91 9.04 1.79
C LEU A 167 -18.78 8.04 2.94
N HIS A 168 -19.88 7.79 3.67
CA HIS A 168 -19.88 6.84 4.78
C HIS A 168 -19.40 5.46 4.33
N ALA A 169 -20.01 4.89 3.27
CA ALA A 169 -19.63 3.59 2.74
C ALA A 169 -18.19 3.58 2.20
N THR A 170 -17.75 4.67 1.59
CA THR A 170 -16.37 4.84 1.12
C THR A 170 -15.36 4.73 2.26
N LEU A 171 -15.58 5.47 3.35
CA LEU A 171 -14.67 5.53 4.51
C LEU A 171 -14.69 4.22 5.31
N THR A 172 -15.87 3.68 5.62
CA THR A 172 -15.97 2.40 6.37
C THR A 172 -15.49 1.22 5.54
N GLY A 173 -15.42 1.35 4.22
CA GLY A 173 -14.88 0.34 3.32
C GLY A 173 -13.36 0.38 3.12
N LEU A 174 -12.61 1.29 3.75
CA LEU A 174 -11.15 1.38 3.56
C LEU A 174 -10.40 0.24 4.26
N ALA A 175 -10.89 -0.21 5.42
CA ALA A 175 -10.35 -1.35 6.16
C ALA A 175 -11.43 -1.97 7.06
N PRO A 176 -11.36 -3.28 7.37
CA PRO A 176 -12.41 -3.98 8.13
C PRO A 176 -12.67 -3.43 9.54
N SER A 177 -11.65 -2.82 10.16
CA SER A 177 -11.71 -2.30 11.52
C SER A 177 -12.36 -0.92 11.63
N ILE A 178 -12.69 -0.28 10.50
CA ILE A 178 -13.19 1.09 10.50
C ILE A 178 -14.66 1.11 10.90
N ARG A 179 -14.99 1.98 11.85
CA ARG A 179 -16.34 2.29 12.30
C ARG A 179 -16.58 3.78 12.17
N TRP A 180 -17.82 4.14 11.92
CA TRP A 180 -18.28 5.52 11.92
C TRP A 180 -19.28 5.69 13.06
N ARG A 181 -19.06 6.67 13.93
CA ARG A 181 -19.97 7.00 15.05
C ARG A 181 -20.21 8.50 15.11
N GLY A 182 -21.43 8.93 14.79
CA GLY A 182 -21.77 10.35 14.73
C GLY A 182 -20.92 11.08 13.68
N MET A 183 -19.96 11.88 14.12
CA MET A 183 -18.96 12.53 13.25
C MET A 183 -17.52 12.07 13.52
N THR A 184 -17.36 10.89 14.11
CA THR A 184 -16.05 10.33 14.47
C THR A 184 -15.77 9.06 13.66
N LEU A 185 -14.62 9.05 12.97
CA LEU A 185 -14.04 7.85 12.37
C LEU A 185 -13.23 7.12 13.44
N GLU A 186 -13.54 5.86 13.68
CA GLU A 186 -12.80 4.99 14.60
C GLU A 186 -12.14 3.86 13.82
N ALA A 187 -10.89 3.51 14.15
CA ALA A 187 -10.21 2.37 13.55
C ALA A 187 -9.27 1.66 14.54
N ALA A 188 -9.03 0.37 14.31
CA ALA A 188 -7.97 -0.32 15.03
C ALA A 188 -6.62 0.35 14.70
N PHE A 189 -5.82 0.62 15.73
CA PHE A 189 -4.55 1.33 15.61
C PHE A 189 -3.60 0.85 16.72
N PRO A 190 -2.28 0.72 16.45
CA PRO A 190 -1.30 0.17 17.40
C PRO A 190 -1.20 0.92 18.73
N ARG A 191 -1.62 2.19 18.74
CA ARG A 191 -1.69 3.06 19.91
C ARG A 191 -3.03 3.77 19.97
N ASP A 192 -3.33 4.40 21.10
CA ASP A 192 -4.42 5.36 21.15
C ASP A 192 -3.98 6.67 20.51
N LEU A 193 -4.74 7.11 19.52
CA LEU A 193 -4.52 8.35 18.80
C LEU A 193 -5.87 9.04 18.61
N ASP A 194 -5.98 10.23 19.16
CA ASP A 194 -7.19 11.03 19.14
C ASP A 194 -6.89 12.34 18.40
N LEU A 195 -7.56 12.57 17.28
CA LEU A 195 -7.31 13.68 16.36
C LEU A 195 -8.60 14.46 16.14
N THR A 196 -8.54 15.78 16.23
CA THR A 196 -9.63 16.67 15.82
C THR A 196 -9.24 17.37 14.53
N LEU A 197 -10.09 17.25 13.52
CA LEU A 197 -9.97 18.00 12.28
C LEU A 197 -10.73 19.32 12.42
N HIS A 198 -10.16 20.39 11.89
CA HIS A 198 -10.64 21.76 12.07
C HIS A 198 -11.16 22.32 10.74
N GLY A 199 -11.92 21.53 9.99
CA GLY A 199 -12.43 21.91 8.66
C GLY A 199 -11.39 21.79 7.54
N HIS A 200 -10.24 21.18 7.78
CA HIS A 200 -9.18 20.99 6.78
C HIS A 200 -9.45 19.81 5.84
N GLY A 201 -10.16 18.78 6.30
CA GLY A 201 -10.51 17.61 5.51
C GLY A 201 -9.50 16.46 5.54
N ILE A 202 -9.76 15.47 4.69
CA ILE A 202 -9.06 14.18 4.66
C ILE A 202 -8.61 13.87 3.24
N VAL A 203 -7.39 13.37 3.08
CA VAL A 203 -6.88 12.82 1.82
C VAL A 203 -6.76 11.31 1.96
N LEU A 204 -7.43 10.57 1.09
CA LEU A 204 -7.36 9.12 1.02
C LEU A 204 -6.21 8.69 0.10
N GLN A 205 -5.26 7.93 0.63
CA GLN A 205 -4.07 7.45 -0.09
C GLN A 205 -4.02 5.92 -0.10
N PRO A 206 -4.48 5.26 -1.17
CA PRO A 206 -4.28 3.83 -1.30
C PRO A 206 -2.79 3.50 -1.46
N SER A 207 -2.33 2.46 -0.74
CA SER A 207 -0.98 1.89 -0.90
C SER A 207 -1.05 0.45 -1.37
N LEU A 208 -0.14 0.10 -2.29
CA LEU A 208 -0.02 -1.24 -2.86
C LEU A 208 1.02 -2.09 -2.12
N PHE A 209 1.92 -1.45 -1.37
CA PHE A 209 2.90 -2.07 -0.48
C PHE A 209 2.42 -2.19 0.96
N TRP A 210 1.19 -1.80 1.27
CA TRP A 210 0.61 -1.92 2.59
C TRP A 210 -0.53 -2.94 2.61
N ALA A 211 -0.62 -3.73 3.67
CA ALA A 211 -1.65 -4.77 3.82
C ALA A 211 -2.11 -4.99 5.26
N ASP A 212 -1.98 -3.95 6.10
CA ASP A 212 -2.42 -4.00 7.49
C ASP A 212 -3.42 -2.86 7.77
N HIS A 213 -3.59 -2.47 9.03
CA HIS A 213 -4.52 -1.46 9.53
C HIS A 213 -4.39 -0.08 8.85
N LEU A 214 -5.42 0.76 9.01
CA LEU A 214 -5.42 2.14 8.52
C LEU A 214 -4.31 2.96 9.18
N LEU A 215 -3.50 3.65 8.39
CA LEU A 215 -2.50 4.59 8.87
C LEU A 215 -3.02 6.03 8.76
N ALA A 216 -2.59 6.87 9.69
CA ALA A 216 -3.03 8.26 9.79
C ALA A 216 -1.80 9.19 9.97
N ALA A 217 -1.62 10.12 9.05
CA ALA A 217 -0.50 11.07 9.03
C ALA A 217 -1.02 12.51 8.91
N PRO A 218 -0.98 13.30 10.00
CA PRO A 218 -1.29 14.73 9.95
C PRO A 218 -0.34 15.45 8.99
N GLN A 219 -0.87 16.36 8.18
CA GLN A 219 -0.12 17.16 7.21
C GLN A 219 0.09 18.58 7.74
N ASP A 220 1.12 19.27 7.22
CA ASP A 220 1.47 20.62 7.66
C ASP A 220 0.37 21.66 7.34
N ASP A 221 -0.50 21.39 6.36
CA ASP A 221 -1.65 22.22 6.00
C ASP A 221 -2.93 21.92 6.81
N GLY A 222 -2.81 21.07 7.83
CA GLY A 222 -3.91 20.69 8.73
C GLY A 222 -4.77 19.53 8.22
N ARG A 223 -4.58 19.06 6.98
CA ARG A 223 -5.31 17.89 6.46
C ARG A 223 -4.83 16.60 7.13
N LEU A 224 -5.69 15.59 7.15
CA LEU A 224 -5.30 14.23 7.54
C LEU A 224 -5.10 13.35 6.31
N LEU A 225 -3.89 12.83 6.13
CA LEU A 225 -3.63 11.77 5.15
C LEU A 225 -3.98 10.42 5.78
N LEU A 226 -4.96 9.73 5.20
CA LEU A 226 -5.32 8.36 5.57
C LEU A 226 -4.75 7.39 4.54
N ILE A 227 -3.77 6.60 4.95
CA ILE A 227 -3.14 5.60 4.09
C ILE A 227 -3.75 4.24 4.39
N TYR A 228 -4.24 3.55 3.35
CA TYR A 228 -4.97 2.30 3.50
C TYR A 228 -4.52 1.26 2.47
N PRO A 229 -4.64 -0.04 2.78
CA PRO A 229 -4.28 -1.09 1.84
C PRO A 229 -5.24 -1.07 0.65
N ALA A 230 -4.72 -0.96 -0.56
CA ALA A 230 -5.52 -1.12 -1.76
C ALA A 230 -6.14 -2.54 -1.81
N VAL A 231 -7.32 -2.69 -2.41
CA VAL A 231 -8.07 -3.97 -2.45
C VAL A 231 -7.25 -5.10 -3.06
N THR A 232 -6.28 -4.76 -3.90
CA THR A 232 -5.31 -5.71 -4.43
C THR A 232 -3.90 -5.29 -4.01
N PRO A 233 -3.40 -5.72 -2.84
CA PRO A 233 -1.97 -5.60 -2.55
C PRO A 233 -1.20 -6.31 -3.67
N LEU A 234 -0.08 -5.75 -4.11
CA LEU A 234 0.70 -6.37 -5.18
C LEU A 234 1.31 -7.69 -4.69
N PRO A 235 0.98 -8.87 -5.26
CA PRO A 235 1.96 -9.94 -5.31
C PRO A 235 3.03 -9.50 -6.32
N LEU A 236 4.18 -9.06 -5.83
CA LEU A 236 5.35 -8.72 -6.65
C LEU A 236 6.04 -9.99 -7.16
N ARG A 237 5.29 -10.75 -7.97
CA ARG A 237 5.85 -11.66 -8.97
C ARG A 237 5.67 -10.98 -10.32
N ASN A 238 6.77 -10.46 -10.85
CA ASN A 238 6.99 -10.55 -12.28
C ASN A 238 7.51 -11.96 -12.56
N THR A 239 7.00 -12.53 -13.65
CA THR A 239 7.35 -13.82 -14.27
C THR A 239 7.09 -15.08 -13.45
N ALA A 240 6.28 -15.98 -14.02
CA ALA A 240 6.23 -17.37 -13.58
C ALA A 240 7.62 -17.99 -13.79
N PRO A 241 8.20 -18.69 -12.80
CA PRO A 241 9.28 -19.63 -13.05
C PRO A 241 8.77 -20.77 -13.95
N PRO A 242 9.66 -21.45 -14.69
CA PRO A 242 9.30 -22.58 -15.56
C PRO A 242 8.60 -23.74 -14.82
N ASP A 243 8.83 -23.86 -13.50
CA ASP A 243 8.10 -24.78 -12.62
C ASP A 243 7.03 -24.01 -11.84
N ASP A 244 5.81 -23.92 -12.39
CA ASP A 244 4.64 -23.39 -11.68
C ASP A 244 3.76 -24.57 -11.23
N PRO A 245 3.84 -25.04 -9.97
CA PRO A 245 3.04 -26.16 -9.47
C PRO A 245 1.53 -25.93 -9.64
N LEU A 246 1.10 -24.67 -9.58
CA LEU A 246 -0.28 -24.31 -9.90
C LEU A 246 -0.60 -24.52 -11.38
N ALA A 247 0.30 -24.16 -12.28
CA ALA A 247 0.12 -24.44 -13.70
C ALA A 247 0.12 -25.95 -13.98
N ALA A 248 0.87 -26.75 -13.23
CA ALA A 248 0.82 -28.21 -13.31
C ALA A 248 -0.53 -28.77 -12.82
N LEU A 249 -1.09 -28.22 -11.73
CA LEU A 249 -2.34 -28.67 -11.13
C LEU A 249 -3.57 -28.24 -11.94
N VAL A 250 -3.66 -26.96 -12.29
CA VAL A 250 -4.85 -26.39 -12.93
C VAL A 250 -4.64 -26.04 -14.40
N GLY A 251 -3.44 -26.16 -14.96
CA GLY A 251 -3.13 -25.74 -16.33
C GLY A 251 -2.73 -24.27 -16.41
N SER A 252 -1.78 -23.97 -17.30
CA SER A 252 -1.14 -22.64 -17.45
C SER A 252 -2.13 -21.49 -17.63
N THR A 253 -3.10 -21.63 -18.53
CA THR A 253 -4.08 -20.57 -18.81
C THR A 253 -5.02 -20.31 -17.63
N ARG A 254 -5.37 -21.34 -16.85
CA ARG A 254 -6.21 -21.19 -15.64
C ARG A 254 -5.43 -20.62 -14.47
N ALA A 255 -4.18 -21.05 -14.29
CA ALA A 255 -3.28 -20.46 -13.30
C ALA A 255 -3.07 -18.97 -13.58
N LEU A 256 -2.84 -18.59 -14.84
CA LEU A 256 -2.70 -17.19 -15.24
C LEU A 256 -4.01 -16.41 -15.05
N ALA A 257 -5.15 -16.98 -15.45
CA ALA A 257 -6.46 -16.36 -15.24
C ALA A 257 -6.73 -16.13 -13.76
N LEU A 258 -6.47 -17.11 -12.90
CA LEU A 258 -6.64 -16.98 -11.44
C LEU A 258 -5.72 -15.89 -10.86
N ARG A 259 -4.45 -15.81 -11.31
CA ARG A 259 -3.51 -14.75 -10.91
C ARG A 259 -3.99 -13.36 -11.35
N LEU A 260 -4.56 -13.22 -12.54
CA LEU A 260 -5.12 -11.95 -13.02
C LEU A 260 -6.37 -11.55 -12.23
N LEU A 261 -7.19 -12.53 -11.85
CA LEU A 261 -8.44 -12.35 -11.12
C LEU A 261 -8.28 -12.05 -9.63
N VAL A 262 -7.05 -11.96 -9.11
CA VAL A 262 -6.78 -11.26 -7.85
C VAL A 262 -7.28 -9.81 -7.93
N ARG A 263 -7.25 -9.22 -9.13
CA ARG A 263 -7.94 -7.96 -9.46
C ARG A 263 -9.25 -8.25 -10.19
N GLN A 264 -10.29 -7.46 -9.89
CA GLN A 264 -11.54 -7.54 -10.63
C GLN A 264 -11.32 -7.26 -12.12
N HIS A 265 -11.68 -8.22 -12.97
CA HIS A 265 -11.67 -8.05 -14.43
C HIS A 265 -13.03 -8.37 -15.02
N THR A 266 -13.38 -7.65 -16.09
CA THR A 266 -14.46 -8.11 -16.96
C THR A 266 -13.99 -9.28 -17.82
N THR A 267 -14.92 -10.05 -18.38
CA THR A 267 -14.55 -11.12 -19.34
C THR A 267 -13.71 -10.58 -20.51
N ALA A 268 -14.04 -9.38 -21.02
CA ALA A 268 -13.27 -8.72 -22.07
C ALA A 268 -11.90 -8.24 -21.59
N GLY A 269 -11.79 -7.76 -20.34
CA GLY A 269 -10.51 -7.42 -19.73
C GLY A 269 -9.62 -8.64 -19.56
N LEU A 270 -10.18 -9.74 -19.07
CA LEU A 270 -9.49 -11.00 -18.88
C LEU A 270 -8.99 -11.58 -20.22
N ALA A 271 -9.81 -11.51 -21.28
CA ALA A 271 -9.43 -11.96 -22.62
C ALA A 271 -8.20 -11.21 -23.16
N ARG A 272 -8.17 -9.88 -22.97
CA ARG A 272 -7.06 -9.03 -23.40
C ARG A 272 -5.75 -9.37 -22.68
N GLU A 273 -5.81 -9.49 -21.36
CA GLU A 273 -4.63 -9.78 -20.52
C GLU A 273 -4.08 -11.19 -20.76
N LEU A 274 -4.95 -12.15 -21.06
CA LEU A 274 -4.57 -13.52 -21.39
C LEU A 274 -4.14 -13.71 -22.86
N ALA A 275 -4.33 -12.69 -23.72
CA ALA A 275 -4.18 -12.80 -25.17
C ALA A 275 -4.99 -13.97 -25.79
N VAL A 276 -6.24 -14.14 -25.35
CA VAL A 276 -7.17 -15.16 -25.86
C VAL A 276 -8.49 -14.55 -26.32
N SER A 277 -9.33 -15.35 -27.00
CA SER A 277 -10.66 -14.92 -27.40
C SER A 277 -11.58 -14.68 -26.19
N ALA A 278 -12.60 -13.83 -26.36
CA ALA A 278 -13.61 -13.60 -25.33
C ALA A 278 -14.34 -14.89 -24.91
N ALA A 279 -14.57 -15.80 -25.87
CA ALA A 279 -15.14 -17.12 -25.60
C ALA A 279 -14.21 -17.98 -24.73
N ALA A 280 -12.91 -18.01 -25.03
CA ALA A 280 -11.92 -18.73 -24.24
C ALA A 280 -11.80 -18.16 -22.82
N ALA A 281 -11.77 -16.83 -22.67
CA ALA A 281 -11.73 -16.18 -21.35
C ALA A 281 -13.00 -16.45 -20.53
N SER A 282 -14.18 -16.41 -21.17
CA SER A 282 -15.45 -16.76 -20.54
C SER A 282 -15.45 -18.21 -20.05
N MET A 283 -14.91 -19.13 -20.86
CA MET A 283 -14.75 -20.54 -20.48
C MET A 283 -13.82 -20.70 -19.27
N GLN A 284 -12.67 -20.02 -19.23
CA GLN A 284 -11.78 -20.07 -18.06
C GLN A 284 -12.47 -19.53 -16.80
N ALA A 285 -13.16 -18.38 -16.91
CA ALA A 285 -13.89 -17.81 -15.78
C ALA A 285 -15.03 -18.73 -15.31
N LYS A 286 -15.73 -19.41 -16.23
CA LYS A 286 -16.75 -20.39 -15.88
C LYS A 286 -16.17 -21.55 -15.07
N ILE A 287 -15.10 -22.17 -15.55
CA ILE A 287 -14.44 -23.32 -14.89
C ILE A 287 -13.92 -22.93 -13.50
N LEU A 288 -13.21 -21.80 -13.40
CA LEU A 288 -12.70 -21.32 -12.11
C LEU A 288 -13.83 -21.00 -11.12
N ARG A 289 -14.97 -20.51 -11.61
CA ARG A 289 -16.14 -20.22 -10.77
C ARG A 289 -16.81 -21.50 -10.29
N GLU A 290 -16.96 -22.50 -11.16
CA GLU A 290 -17.52 -23.80 -10.81
C GLU A 290 -16.64 -24.55 -9.80
N ALA A 291 -15.32 -24.34 -9.87
CA ALA A 291 -14.36 -24.82 -8.86
C ALA A 291 -14.36 -24.00 -7.55
N GLY A 292 -15.20 -22.97 -7.42
CA GLY A 292 -15.26 -22.11 -6.23
C GLY A 292 -14.05 -21.19 -6.03
N LEU A 293 -13.16 -21.07 -7.03
CA LEU A 293 -11.93 -20.28 -6.95
C LEU A 293 -12.14 -18.79 -7.28
N ILE A 294 -13.22 -18.48 -8.00
CA ILE A 294 -13.61 -17.10 -8.31
C ILE A 294 -15.11 -16.91 -8.11
N VAL A 295 -15.52 -15.66 -7.94
CA VAL A 295 -16.91 -15.22 -7.98
C VAL A 295 -17.12 -14.26 -9.15
N SER A 296 -18.37 -14.20 -9.61
CA SER A 296 -18.77 -13.31 -10.70
C SER A 296 -19.95 -12.44 -10.28
N ARG A 297 -19.94 -11.16 -10.64
CA ARG A 297 -21.07 -10.25 -10.46
C ARG A 297 -21.37 -9.49 -11.74
N ARG A 298 -22.63 -9.47 -12.14
CA ARG A 298 -23.11 -8.66 -13.25
C ARG A 298 -23.34 -7.22 -12.76
N ASP A 299 -22.77 -6.25 -13.47
CA ASP A 299 -22.99 -4.82 -13.29
C ASP A 299 -23.31 -4.21 -14.67
N GLY A 300 -24.59 -3.93 -14.89
CA GLY A 300 -25.12 -3.51 -16.19
C GLY A 300 -24.83 -4.53 -17.30
N LYS A 301 -24.14 -4.08 -18.35
CA LYS A 301 -23.77 -4.91 -19.52
C LYS A 301 -22.50 -5.74 -19.32
N ALA A 302 -21.78 -5.55 -18.20
CA ALA A 302 -20.52 -6.23 -17.93
C ALA A 302 -20.67 -7.29 -16.82
N VAL A 303 -19.92 -8.38 -16.94
CA VAL A 303 -19.73 -9.36 -15.87
C VAL A 303 -18.31 -9.21 -15.35
N TRP A 304 -18.19 -8.94 -14.06
CA TRP A 304 -16.93 -8.83 -13.33
C TRP A 304 -16.61 -10.14 -12.63
N HIS A 305 -15.34 -10.49 -12.60
CA HIS A 305 -14.79 -11.72 -12.03
C HIS A 305 -13.67 -11.37 -11.05
N TRP A 306 -13.60 -12.05 -9.90
CA TRP A 306 -12.46 -11.96 -8.97
C TRP A 306 -12.33 -13.19 -8.08
N CYS A 307 -11.16 -13.39 -7.48
CA CYS A 307 -10.88 -14.52 -6.61
C CYS A 307 -11.76 -14.57 -5.36
N THR A 308 -12.12 -15.80 -4.96
CA THR A 308 -12.59 -16.10 -3.60
C THR A 308 -11.40 -16.25 -2.65
N PRO A 309 -11.62 -16.33 -1.33
CA PRO A 309 -10.57 -16.71 -0.38
C PRO A 309 -9.88 -18.03 -0.77
N LEU A 310 -10.63 -19.06 -1.17
CA LEU A 310 -10.08 -20.33 -1.65
C LEU A 310 -9.18 -20.16 -2.89
N GLY A 311 -9.58 -19.31 -3.84
CA GLY A 311 -8.76 -18.96 -5.00
C GLY A 311 -7.47 -18.25 -4.63
N LEU A 312 -7.51 -17.37 -3.63
CA LEU A 312 -6.32 -16.70 -3.09
C LEU A 312 -5.40 -17.68 -2.36
N ASP A 313 -5.95 -18.56 -1.53
CA ASP A 313 -5.18 -19.59 -0.82
C ASP A 313 -4.46 -20.52 -1.79
N LEU A 314 -5.12 -20.94 -2.87
CA LEU A 314 -4.52 -21.79 -3.89
C LEU A 314 -3.34 -21.11 -4.60
N LEU A 315 -3.41 -19.79 -4.83
CA LEU A 315 -2.30 -19.01 -5.37
C LEU A 315 -1.10 -18.95 -4.42
N VAL A 316 -1.35 -18.94 -3.11
CA VAL A 316 -0.32 -18.91 -2.07
C VAL A 316 0.38 -20.27 -1.95
N HIS A 317 -0.38 -21.37 -1.96
CA HIS A 317 0.16 -22.72 -1.69
C HIS A 317 0.65 -23.47 -2.95
N GLY A 318 0.10 -23.16 -4.14
CA GLY A 318 0.56 -23.74 -5.42
C GLY A 318 1.85 -23.13 -5.96
N SER A 319 2.60 -22.41 -5.13
CA SER A 319 3.80 -21.64 -5.48
C SER A 319 5.09 -22.18 -4.83
N ALA A 320 5.05 -23.41 -4.28
CA ALA A 320 6.17 -24.05 -3.58
C ALA A 320 7.39 -24.27 -4.49
#